data_AF-A0A7K2VLH2-F1
#
_entry.id   AF-A0A7K2VLH2-F1
#
_cell.length_a   1.000
_cell.length_b   1.000
_cell.length_c   1.000
_cell.angle_alpha   90.00
_cell.angle_beta   90.00
_cell.angle_gamma   90.00
#
_symmetry.space_group_name_H-M   'P 1'
#
loop_
_entity.id
_entity.type
_entity.pdbx_description
1 polymer ?
#
loop_
_entity_poly.entity_id
_entity_poly.type
_entity_poly.pdbx_seq_one_letter_code
_entity_poly.pdbx_strand_id
1 'polypeptide(L)'
;MRDGHRGEAERLVVRAVEEEVRRSGGRTDGQLLLTRARAALDGMAGAAAEEYAAYTRALDESEADRLSFGRRYAREGAGTPLLVAAVAALAAAVADLSLGTGAGTALGAGVVAGV
;
A
#
# COMPACT_ATOMS: atom_id res chain seq x y z
N MET A 1 14.96 -12.20 -3.38
CA MET A 1 13.59 -11.68 -3.10
C MET A 1 13.49 -11.36 -1.61
N ARG A 2 12.77 -10.30 -1.18
CA ARG A 2 12.56 -10.03 0.26
C ARG A 2 11.74 -11.14 0.91
N ASP A 3 12.02 -11.45 2.18
CA ASP A 3 11.39 -12.55 2.91
C ASP A 3 9.86 -12.42 3.03
N GLY A 4 9.34 -11.19 3.16
CA GLY A 4 7.90 -10.94 3.18
C GLY A 4 7.21 -11.33 1.86
N HIS A 5 7.79 -10.92 0.73
CA HIS A 5 7.24 -11.25 -0.60
C HIS A 5 7.43 -12.75 -0.91
N ARG A 6 8.53 -13.34 -0.44
CA ARG A 6 8.80 -14.78 -0.49
C ARG A 6 7.73 -15.59 0.23
N GLY A 7 7.43 -15.26 1.47
CA GLY A 7 6.40 -15.96 2.23
C GLY A 7 5.01 -15.82 1.61
N GLU A 8 4.67 -14.67 1.02
CA GLU A 8 3.39 -14.49 0.34
C GLU A 8 3.26 -15.33 -0.93
N ALA A 9 4.30 -15.36 -1.77
CA ALA A 9 4.35 -16.22 -2.95
C ALA A 9 4.20 -17.71 -2.57
N GLU A 10 4.88 -18.16 -1.52
CA GLU A 10 4.75 -19.54 -1.02
C GLU A 10 3.33 -19.85 -0.54
N ARG A 11 2.67 -18.93 0.17
CA ARG A 11 1.25 -19.09 0.57
C ARG A 11 0.31 -19.18 -0.63
N LEU A 12 0.57 -18.42 -1.69
CA LEU A 12 -0.20 -18.50 -2.94
C LEU A 12 0.00 -19.85 -3.63
N VAL A 13 1.24 -20.36 -3.69
CA VAL A 13 1.55 -21.67 -4.26
C VAL A 13 0.83 -22.78 -3.51
N VAL A 14 0.84 -22.76 -2.17
CA VAL A 14 0.12 -23.77 -1.37
C VAL A 14 -1.37 -23.78 -1.69
N ARG A 15 -2.03 -22.61 -1.68
CA ARG A 15 -3.46 -22.50 -2.02
C ARG A 15 -3.76 -22.97 -3.44
N ALA A 16 -2.91 -22.63 -4.41
CA ALA A 16 -3.08 -23.05 -5.79
C ALA A 16 -3.00 -24.58 -5.94
N VAL A 17 -2.08 -25.23 -5.24
CA VAL A 17 -1.95 -26.69 -5.23
C VAL A 17 -3.16 -27.36 -4.58
N GLU A 18 -3.63 -26.83 -3.45
CA GLU A 18 -4.83 -27.34 -2.77
C GLU A 18 -6.06 -27.27 -3.69
N GLU A 19 -6.25 -26.15 -4.39
CA GLU A 19 -7.32 -26.02 -5.36
C GLU A 19 -7.17 -26.96 -6.57
N GLU A 20 -5.94 -27.22 -7.02
CA GLU A 20 -5.71 -28.15 -8.13
C GLU A 20 -6.01 -29.59 -7.73
N VAL A 21 -5.63 -30.01 -6.52
CA VAL A 21 -5.97 -31.34 -5.98
C VAL A 21 -7.49 -31.51 -5.86
N ARG A 22 -8.17 -30.47 -5.37
CA ARG A 22 -9.65 -30.42 -5.27
C ARG A 22 -10.30 -30.54 -6.64
N ARG A 23 -9.88 -29.71 -7.61
CA ARG A 23 -10.37 -29.71 -9.00
C ARG A 23 -10.15 -31.04 -9.69
N SER A 24 -8.99 -31.65 -9.45
CA SER A 24 -8.62 -32.94 -10.04
C SER A 24 -9.34 -34.13 -9.39
N GLY A 25 -10.11 -33.94 -8.32
CA GLY A 25 -10.81 -35.00 -7.61
C GLY A 25 -9.84 -36.01 -6.98
N GLY A 26 -8.65 -35.56 -6.56
CA GLY A 26 -7.60 -36.42 -5.99
C GLY A 26 -6.75 -37.20 -6.99
N ARG A 27 -6.94 -37.01 -8.31
CA ARG A 27 -6.10 -37.64 -9.35
C ARG A 27 -4.67 -37.10 -9.43
N THR A 28 -4.41 -35.97 -8.79
CA THR A 28 -3.12 -35.29 -8.80
C THR A 28 -2.47 -35.44 -7.44
N ASP A 29 -1.20 -35.88 -7.41
CA ASP A 29 -0.40 -35.93 -6.19
C ASP A 29 -0.04 -34.49 -5.76
N GLY A 30 -0.70 -34.02 -4.70
CA GLY A 30 -0.49 -32.67 -4.17
C GLY A 30 0.90 -32.44 -3.59
N GLN A 31 1.55 -33.45 -2.99
CA GLN A 31 2.89 -33.29 -2.41
C GLN A 31 3.96 -33.18 -3.49
N LEU A 32 3.85 -34.03 -4.52
CA LEU A 32 4.71 -33.96 -5.70
C LEU A 32 4.54 -32.62 -6.43
N LEU A 33 3.30 -32.18 -6.64
CA LEU A 33 3.00 -30.90 -7.30
C LEU A 33 3.52 -29.71 -6.50
N LEU A 34 3.34 -29.71 -5.17
CA LEU A 34 3.85 -28.65 -4.29
C LEU A 34 5.38 -28.56 -4.33
N THR A 35 6.06 -29.70 -4.29
CA THR A 35 7.53 -29.76 -4.37
C THR A 35 8.01 -29.16 -5.69
N ARG A 36 7.39 -29.56 -6.81
CA ARG A 36 7.71 -29.03 -8.14
C ARG A 36 7.42 -27.54 -8.25
N ALA A 37 6.30 -27.07 -7.71
CA ALA A 37 5.91 -25.67 -7.74
C ALA A 37 6.86 -24.78 -6.93
N ARG A 38 7.34 -25.25 -5.77
CA ARG A 38 8.37 -24.55 -4.97
C ARG A 38 9.69 -24.45 -5.72
N ALA A 39 10.15 -25.55 -6.33
CA ALA A 39 11.37 -25.52 -7.14
C ALA A 39 11.25 -24.56 -8.34
N ALA A 40 10.08 -24.50 -8.98
CA ALA A 40 9.82 -23.53 -10.06
C ALA A 40 9.82 -22.09 -9.53
N LEU A 41 9.23 -21.83 -8.36
CA LEU A 41 9.28 -20.53 -7.70
C LEU A 41 10.72 -20.11 -7.37
N ASP A 42 11.56 -21.04 -6.92
CA ASP A 42 12.98 -20.79 -6.65
C ASP A 42 13.73 -20.43 -7.95
N GLY A 43 13.45 -21.16 -9.03
CA GLY A 43 14.00 -20.84 -10.36
C GLY A 43 13.58 -19.44 -10.84
N MET A 44 12.30 -19.08 -10.69
CA MET A 44 11.81 -17.75 -11.04
C MET A 44 12.44 -16.65 -10.18
N ALA A 45 12.56 -16.88 -8.87
CA ALA A 45 13.18 -15.92 -7.95
C ALA A 45 14.67 -15.72 -8.24
N GLY A 46 15.37 -16.78 -8.64
CA GLY A 46 16.76 -16.71 -9.09
C GLY A 46 16.91 -15.93 -10.40
N ALA A 47 16.09 -16.25 -11.40
CA ALA A 47 16.12 -15.57 -12.70
C ALA A 47 15.79 -14.07 -12.60
N ALA A 48 14.87 -13.71 -11.70
CA ALA A 48 14.47 -12.32 -11.47
C ALA A 48 15.31 -11.61 -10.39
N ALA A 49 16.39 -12.21 -9.89
CA ALA A 49 17.10 -11.67 -8.72
C ALA A 49 17.66 -10.26 -8.96
N GLU A 50 18.28 -10.03 -10.12
CA GLU A 50 18.87 -8.73 -10.47
C GLU A 50 17.78 -7.67 -10.65
N GLU A 51 16.74 -7.97 -11.42
CA GLU A 51 15.61 -7.06 -11.66
C GLU A 51 14.85 -6.73 -10.38
N TYR A 52 14.62 -7.73 -9.53
CA TYR A 52 13.97 -7.52 -8.24
C TYR A 52 14.84 -6.67 -7.30
N ALA A 53 16.17 -6.84 -7.33
CA ALA A 53 17.08 -5.99 -6.58
C ALA A 53 17.06 -4.55 -7.07
N ALA A 54 16.99 -4.32 -8.39
CA ALA A 54 16.84 -2.99 -8.97
C ALA A 54 15.50 -2.35 -8.55
N TYR A 55 14.40 -3.11 -8.64
CA TYR A 55 13.07 -2.67 -8.21
C TYR A 55 13.04 -2.27 -6.72
N THR A 56 13.57 -3.12 -5.85
CA THR A 56 13.57 -2.84 -4.41
C THR A 56 14.47 -1.67 -4.05
N ARG A 57 15.59 -1.49 -4.74
CA ARG A 57 16.43 -0.30 -4.59
C ARG A 57 15.68 0.99 -4.96
N ALA A 58 14.98 0.98 -6.10
CA ALA A 58 14.17 2.14 -6.51
C ALA A 58 13.04 2.46 -5.51
N LEU A 59 12.42 1.44 -4.92
CA LEU A 59 11.45 1.64 -3.85
C LEU A 59 12.09 2.29 -2.62
N ASP A 60 13.23 1.77 -2.17
CA ASP A 60 13.93 2.28 -0.98
C ASP A 60 14.38 3.74 -1.18
N GLU A 61 14.87 4.09 -2.37
CA GLU A 61 15.20 5.47 -2.75
C GLU A 61 13.98 6.39 -2.71
N SER A 62 12.85 5.96 -3.27
CA SER A 62 11.61 6.76 -3.26
C SER A 62 11.04 6.98 -1.86
N GLU A 63 11.16 5.99 -0.97
CA GLU A 63 10.72 6.09 0.41
C GLU A 63 11.62 7.04 1.20
N ALA A 64 12.94 6.97 0.99
CA ALA A 64 13.92 7.87 1.59
C ALA A 64 13.66 9.34 1.19
N ASP A 65 13.39 9.60 -0.10
CA ASP A 65 13.04 10.93 -0.59
C ASP A 65 11.77 11.46 0.06
N ARG A 66 10.74 10.62 0.21
CA ARG A 66 9.47 10.99 0.84
C ARG A 66 9.63 11.30 2.33
N LEU A 67 10.45 10.52 3.06
CA LEU A 67 10.80 10.80 4.45
C LEU A 67 11.59 12.11 4.58
N SER A 68 12.48 12.40 3.62
CA SER A 68 13.22 13.66 3.57
C SER A 68 12.29 14.86 3.40
N PHE A 69 11.29 14.76 2.51
CA PHE A 69 10.29 15.79 2.29
C PHE A 69 9.42 15.98 3.54
N GLY A 70 8.89 14.90 4.14
CA GLY A 70 8.08 15.01 5.36
C GLY A 70 8.85 15.64 6.52
N ARG A 71 10.12 15.28 6.70
CA ARG A 71 11.01 15.88 7.71
C ARG A 71 11.29 17.35 7.41
N ARG A 72 11.49 17.72 6.14
CA ARG A 72 11.71 19.11 5.71
C ARG A 72 10.44 19.95 5.88
N TYR A 73 9.29 19.46 5.44
CA TYR A 73 7.99 20.09 5.63
C TYR A 73 7.68 20.33 7.12
N ALA A 74 7.96 19.34 7.97
CA ALA A 74 7.81 19.47 9.42
C ALA A 74 8.78 20.50 10.03
N ARG A 75 10.00 20.65 9.47
CA ARG A 75 11.01 21.61 9.95
C ARG A 75 10.81 23.04 9.42
N GLU A 76 10.37 23.20 8.18
CA GLU A 76 10.38 24.49 7.47
C GLU A 76 9.02 25.19 7.37
N GLY A 77 7.87 24.53 7.59
CA GLY A 77 6.60 25.19 7.24
C GLY A 77 5.31 24.69 7.88
N ALA A 78 5.34 23.73 8.80
CA ALA A 78 4.12 23.16 9.38
C ALA A 78 3.46 24.01 10.49
N GLY A 79 3.99 25.19 10.86
CA GLY A 79 3.45 25.96 11.99
C GLY A 79 2.17 26.72 11.63
N THR A 80 2.29 27.75 10.80
CA THR A 80 1.21 28.70 10.52
C THR A 80 0.10 28.15 9.62
N PRO A 81 0.37 27.57 8.43
CA PRO A 81 -0.70 27.09 7.55
C PRO A 81 -1.47 25.90 8.14
N LEU A 82 -0.80 25.05 8.93
CA LEU A 82 -1.42 23.91 9.60
C LEU A 82 -2.29 24.36 10.78
N LEU A 83 -1.87 25.39 11.53
CA LEU A 83 -2.72 26.07 12.51
C LEU A 83 -3.93 26.75 11.87
N VAL A 84 -3.75 27.44 10.75
CA VAL A 84 -4.85 28.06 10.00
C VAL A 84 -5.84 27.00 9.52
N ALA A 85 -5.36 25.88 8.97
CA ALA A 85 -6.20 24.76 8.56
C ALA A 85 -6.95 24.12 9.73
N ALA A 86 -6.29 23.94 10.88
CA ALA A 86 -6.92 23.41 12.09
C ALA A 86 -8.00 24.37 12.63
N VAL A 87 -7.72 25.68 12.69
CA VAL A 87 -8.69 26.70 13.09
C VAL A 87 -9.86 26.75 12.12
N ALA A 88 -9.60 26.70 10.81
CA ALA A 88 -10.65 26.69 9.79
C ALA A 88 -11.53 25.44 9.88
N ALA A 89 -10.94 24.25 10.08
CA ALA A 89 -11.69 23.02 10.26
C ALA A 89 -12.56 23.04 11.53
N LEU A 90 -12.04 23.60 12.62
CA LEU A 90 -12.75 23.73 13.88
C LEU A 90 -13.89 24.76 13.76
N ALA A 91 -13.64 25.88 13.08
CA ALA A 91 -14.67 26.87 12.76
C ALA A 91 -15.77 26.30 11.86
N ALA A 92 -15.41 25.49 10.84
CA ALA A 92 -16.37 24.82 9.98
C ALA A 92 -17.22 23.81 10.75
N ALA A 93 -16.60 22.97 11.59
CA ALA A 93 -17.34 22.02 12.42
C ALA A 93 -18.30 22.71 13.42
N VAL A 94 -17.89 23.83 14.01
CA VAL A 94 -18.75 24.64 14.90
C VAL A 94 -19.87 25.31 14.11
N ALA A 95 -19.61 25.81 12.90
CA ALA A 95 -20.63 26.38 12.02
C ALA A 95 -21.67 25.32 11.61
N ASP A 96 -21.22 24.12 11.22
CA ASP A 96 -22.10 23.01 10.84
C ASP A 96 -22.98 22.54 12.02
N LEU A 97 -22.45 22.55 13.26
CA LEU A 97 -23.18 22.20 14.48
C LEU A 97 -24.13 23.30 14.98
N SER A 98 -23.80 24.57 14.76
CA SER A 98 -24.58 25.72 15.26
C SER A 98 -25.68 26.18 14.30
N LEU A 99 -25.52 25.95 12.98
CA LEU A 99 -26.46 26.40 11.95
C LEU A 99 -27.38 25.30 11.43
N GLY A 100 -27.13 24.01 11.71
CA GLY A 100 -28.04 22.91 11.42
C GLY A 100 -28.32 22.68 9.92
N THR A 101 -27.38 23.01 9.04
CA THR A 101 -27.55 22.98 7.58
C THR A 101 -26.83 21.78 6.95
N GLY A 102 -27.59 20.89 6.32
CA GLY A 102 -27.07 19.66 5.71
C GLY A 102 -26.16 19.87 4.50
N ALA A 103 -25.05 19.13 4.47
CA ALA A 103 -24.14 18.67 3.40
C ALA A 103 -23.80 19.52 2.15
N GLY A 104 -24.63 20.47 1.70
CA GLY A 104 -24.47 21.14 0.40
C GLY A 104 -23.47 22.29 0.37
N THR A 105 -23.29 23.02 1.48
CA THR A 105 -22.38 24.17 1.57
C THR A 105 -20.91 23.76 1.78
N ALA A 106 -20.67 22.56 2.33
CA ALA A 106 -19.33 22.02 2.58
C ALA A 106 -18.52 21.79 1.28
N LEU A 107 -19.19 21.46 0.18
CA LEU A 107 -18.52 21.22 -1.12
C LEU A 107 -18.09 22.52 -1.82
N GLY A 108 -18.82 23.63 -1.61
CA GLY A 108 -18.52 24.91 -2.25
C GLY A 108 -17.30 25.62 -1.64
N ALA A 109 -17.16 25.58 -0.32
CA ALA A 109 -16.04 26.21 0.38
C ALA A 109 -14.69 25.48 0.14
N GLY A 110 -14.72 24.15 0.02
CA GLY A 110 -13.52 23.34 -0.25
C GLY A 110 -12.90 23.60 -1.63
N VAL A 111 -13.73 23.92 -2.65
CA VAL A 111 -13.24 24.22 -4.00
C VAL A 111 -12.57 25.60 -4.07
N VAL A 112 -13.05 26.58 -3.30
CA VAL A 112 -12.47 27.94 -3.30
C VAL A 112 -11.17 28.01 -2.50
N ALA A 113 -11.03 27.20 -1.45
CA ALA A 113 -9.78 27.12 -0.69
C ALA A 113 -8.71 26.24 -1.37
N GLY A 114 -9.08 25.49 -2.41
CA GLY A 114 -8.22 24.54 -3.13
C GLY A 114 -7.58 25.07 -4.42
N VAL A 115 -7.81 26.34 -4.80
CA VAL A 115 -7.16 27.03 -5.94
C VAL A 115 -6.13 28.04 -5.47
#